data_AF-A0A4Y2EFA8-F1
#
_entry.id   AF-A0A4Y2EFA8-F1
#
_cell.length_a   1.000
_cell.length_b   1.000
_cell.length_c   1.000
_cell.angle_alpha   90.00
_cell.angle_beta   90.00
_cell.angle_gamma   90.00
#
_symmetry.space_group_name_H-M   'P 1'
#
loop_
_entity.id
_entity.type
_entity.pdbx_description
1 polymer ?
#
loop_
_entity_poly.entity_id
_entity_poly.type
_entity_poly.pdbx_seq_one_letter_code
_entity_poly.pdbx_strand_id
1 'polypeptide(L)'
;MINLFRAGYTLAFYKAKSLEFCSFMMCSITLYLSFQLTLMISAIHVNEIAKNARRVMQGLSCKLSRKDAGSPKLNIDLMQDHSLSLWKIYVLERSLVVTSLGTLFTYGILLGTLGEKT
;
A
#
# COMPACT_ATOMS: atom_id res chain seq x y z
N MET A 1 1.94 -5.17 -8.46
CA MET A 1 2.95 -4.46 -9.30
C MET A 1 3.51 -5.31 -10.44
N ILE A 2 3.95 -6.56 -10.26
CA ILE A 2 4.57 -7.34 -11.34
C ILE A 2 3.67 -7.48 -12.59
N ASN A 3 2.38 -7.80 -12.41
CA ASN A 3 1.42 -7.93 -13.51
C ASN A 3 1.13 -6.59 -14.20
N LEU A 4 1.18 -5.49 -13.45
CA LEU A 4 1.01 -4.14 -13.98
C LEU A 4 2.17 -3.78 -14.91
N PHE A 5 3.40 -4.04 -14.48
CA PHE A 5 4.60 -3.84 -15.30
C PHE A 5 4.62 -4.75 -16.51
N ARG A 6 4.29 -6.03 -16.35
CA ARG A 6 4.21 -6.98 -17.47
C ARG A 6 3.17 -6.54 -18.50
N ALA A 7 2.00 -6.12 -18.05
CA ALA A 7 0.95 -5.64 -18.95
C ALA A 7 1.36 -4.34 -19.66
N GLY A 8 1.92 -3.38 -18.94
CA GLY A 8 2.43 -2.13 -19.52
C GLY A 8 3.55 -2.37 -20.53
N TYR A 9 4.51 -3.24 -20.21
CA TYR A 9 5.61 -3.61 -21.10
C TYR A 9 5.08 -4.25 -22.40
N THR A 10 4.23 -5.27 -22.28
CA THR A 10 3.64 -5.93 -23.45
C THR A 10 2.86 -4.94 -24.29
N LEU A 11 2.08 -4.05 -23.67
CA LEU A 11 1.33 -3.03 -24.40
C LEU A 11 2.26 -2.03 -25.11
N ALA A 12 3.40 -1.66 -24.53
CA ALA A 12 4.34 -0.73 -25.15
C ALA A 12 5.06 -1.36 -26.36
N PHE A 13 5.63 -2.56 -26.20
CA PHE A 13 6.61 -3.12 -27.13
C PHE A 13 6.08 -4.16 -28.13
N TYR A 14 4.86 -4.65 -27.96
CA TYR A 14 4.32 -5.69 -28.86
C TYR A 14 4.04 -5.11 -30.26
N LYS A 15 4.71 -5.59 -31.31
CA LYS A 15 4.69 -4.94 -32.64
C LYS A 15 3.37 -5.07 -33.41
N ALA A 16 2.60 -6.14 -33.22
CA ALA A 16 1.37 -6.42 -33.97
C ALA A 16 0.11 -6.27 -33.10
N LYS A 17 -0.29 -5.03 -32.81
CA LYS A 17 -1.39 -4.75 -31.88
C LYS A 17 -2.72 -4.67 -32.64
N SER A 18 -3.66 -5.56 -32.34
CA SER A 18 -5.07 -5.32 -32.68
C SER A 18 -5.69 -4.32 -31.70
N LEU A 19 -6.73 -3.60 -32.13
CA LEU A 19 -7.47 -2.68 -31.25
C LEU A 19 -8.04 -3.42 -30.02
N GLU A 20 -8.56 -4.64 -30.24
CA GLU A 20 -9.08 -5.51 -29.19
C GLU A 20 -8.00 -5.86 -28.16
N PHE A 21 -6.79 -6.18 -28.62
CA PHE A 21 -5.66 -6.45 -27.75
C PHE A 21 -5.28 -5.23 -26.90
N CYS A 22 -5.19 -4.05 -27.50
CA CYS A 22 -4.94 -2.81 -26.77
C CYS A 22 -6.00 -2.55 -25.70
N SER A 23 -7.29 -2.68 -26.05
CA SER A 23 -8.40 -2.50 -25.12
C SER A 23 -8.34 -3.51 -23.96
N PHE A 24 -8.09 -4.79 -24.26
CA PHE A 24 -7.92 -5.83 -23.24
C PHE A 24 -6.77 -5.52 -22.27
N MET A 25 -5.63 -5.06 -22.80
CA MET A 25 -4.46 -4.73 -21.99
C MET A 25 -4.69 -3.48 -21.12
N MET A 26 -5.35 -2.45 -21.65
CA MET A 26 -5.73 -1.25 -20.87
C MET A 26 -6.71 -1.57 -19.75
N CYS A 27 -7.70 -2.42 -20.01
CA CYS A 27 -8.60 -2.94 -18.98
C CYS A 27 -7.82 -3.72 -17.91
N SER A 28 -6.90 -4.60 -18.32
CA SER A 28 -6.07 -5.38 -17.40
C SER A 28 -5.20 -4.50 -16.50
N ILE A 29 -4.53 -3.48 -17.07
CA ILE A 29 -3.73 -2.50 -16.32
C ILE A 29 -4.62 -1.77 -15.29
N THR A 30 -5.79 -1.31 -15.72
CA THR A 30 -6.73 -0.59 -14.86
C THR A 30 -7.21 -1.47 -13.70
N LEU A 31 -7.55 -2.73 -13.96
CA LEU A 31 -7.97 -3.69 -12.95
C LEU A 31 -6.85 -4.01 -11.95
N TYR A 32 -5.63 -4.26 -12.43
CA TYR A 32 -4.49 -4.53 -11.54
C TYR A 32 -4.13 -3.34 -10.67
N LEU A 33 -4.18 -2.12 -11.22
CA LEU A 33 -3.94 -0.90 -10.46
C LEU A 33 -5.04 -0.69 -9.41
N SER A 34 -6.31 -0.81 -9.82
CA SER A 34 -7.46 -0.66 -8.93
C SER A 34 -7.42 -1.65 -7.77
N PHE A 35 -7.20 -2.93 -8.07
CA PHE A 35 -7.11 -3.98 -7.05
C PHE A 35 -5.99 -3.68 -6.04
N GLN A 36 -4.83 -3.28 -6.54
CA GLN A 36 -3.71 -2.95 -5.68
C GLN A 36 -3.96 -1.73 -4.79
N LEU A 37 -4.55 -0.67 -5.35
CA LEU A 37 -4.91 0.52 -4.58
C LEU A 37 -5.95 0.18 -3.51
N THR A 38 -6.97 -0.61 -3.85
CA THR A 38 -8.00 -1.06 -2.90
C THR A 38 -7.39 -1.83 -1.72
N LEU A 39 -6.46 -2.76 -1.98
CA LEU A 39 -5.76 -3.48 -0.91
C LEU A 39 -4.94 -2.54 -0.03
N MET A 40 -4.17 -1.64 -0.62
CA MET A 40 -3.33 -0.69 0.13
C MET A 40 -4.17 0.27 0.96
N ILE A 41 -5.22 0.86 0.38
CA ILE A 41 -6.12 1.80 1.06
C ILE A 41 -6.85 1.10 2.21
N SER A 42 -7.35 -0.12 2.00
CA SER A 42 -8.02 -0.89 3.06
C SER A 42 -7.08 -1.14 4.24
N ALA A 43 -5.84 -1.56 3.96
CA ALA A 43 -4.84 -1.79 5.01
C ALA A 43 -4.44 -0.50 5.73
N ILE A 44 -4.29 0.61 5.01
CA ILE A 44 -4.02 1.94 5.58
C ILE A 44 -5.14 2.33 6.53
N HIS A 45 -6.40 2.16 6.12
CA HIS A 45 -7.56 2.52 6.92
C HIS A 45 -7.62 1.71 8.22
N VAL A 46 -7.42 0.39 8.15
CA VAL A 46 -7.36 -0.46 9.35
C VAL A 46 -6.22 -0.02 10.28
N ASN A 47 -5.05 0.29 9.72
CA ASN A 47 -3.92 0.80 10.50
C ASN A 47 -4.22 2.15 11.16
N GLU A 48 -4.91 3.05 10.47
CA GLU A 48 -5.29 4.36 10.98
C GLU A 48 -6.31 4.25 12.12
N ILE A 49 -7.32 3.38 11.97
CA ILE A 49 -8.29 3.08 13.04
C ILE A 49 -7.58 2.46 14.25
N ALA A 50 -6.71 1.47 14.05
CA ALA A 50 -5.96 0.84 15.13
C ALA A 50 -5.06 1.85 15.87
N LYS A 51 -4.42 2.75 15.13
CA LYS A 51 -3.59 3.83 15.69
C LYS A 51 -4.43 4.83 16.50
N ASN A 52 -5.61 5.21 16.01
CA ASN A 52 -6.50 6.13 16.72
C ASN A 52 -7.09 5.48 17.98
N ALA A 53 -7.54 4.23 17.90
CA ALA A 53 -8.00 3.47 19.07
C ALA A 53 -6.90 3.40 20.14
N ARG A 54 -5.65 3.12 19.76
CA ARG A 54 -4.50 3.16 20.67
C ARG A 54 -4.31 4.51 21.33
N ARG A 55 -4.37 5.62 20.59
CA ARG A 55 -4.25 6.98 21.17
C ARG A 55 -5.33 7.27 22.20
N VAL A 56 -6.58 6.87 21.92
CA VAL A 56 -7.71 7.03 22.85
C VAL A 56 -7.49 6.17 24.10
N MET A 57 -7.09 4.91 23.93
CA MET A 57 -6.82 4.00 25.05
C MET A 57 -5.64 4.47 25.92
N GLN A 58 -4.56 4.96 25.31
CA GLN A 58 -3.44 5.56 26.04
C GLN A 58 -3.89 6.80 26.83
N GLY A 59 -4.69 7.68 26.22
CA GLY A 59 -5.26 8.84 26.91
C GLY A 59 -6.16 8.46 28.09
N LEU A 60 -6.95 7.40 27.94
CA LEU A 60 -7.81 6.87 29.00
C LEU A 60 -7.00 6.21 30.11
N SER A 61 -6.00 5.39 29.75
CA SER A 61 -5.10 4.71 30.69
C SER A 61 -4.29 5.73 31.50
N CYS A 62 -3.77 6.78 30.86
CA CYS A 62 -3.10 7.88 31.57
C CYS A 62 -4.03 8.59 32.57
N LYS A 63 -5.32 8.75 32.25
CA LYS A 63 -6.31 9.31 33.19
C LYS A 63 -6.65 8.35 34.33
N LEU A 64 -6.72 7.05 34.05
CA LEU A 64 -7.07 6.00 35.01
C LEU A 64 -5.91 5.70 35.98
N SER A 65 -4.68 5.59 35.47
CA SER A 65 -3.47 5.42 36.27
C SER A 65 -3.19 6.61 37.19
N ARG A 66 -3.69 7.80 36.86
CA ARG A 66 -3.65 8.97 37.73
C ARG A 66 -4.64 8.90 38.90
N LYS A 67 -5.66 8.05 38.78
CA LYS A 67 -6.69 7.79 39.80
C LYS A 67 -6.36 6.57 40.66
N ASP A 68 -5.77 5.53 40.09
CA ASP A 68 -5.46 4.28 40.80
C ASP A 68 -4.01 3.85 40.55
N ALA A 69 -3.19 3.84 41.61
CA ALA A 69 -1.75 3.56 41.57
C ALA A 69 -1.40 2.07 41.41
N GLY A 70 -2.23 1.26 40.75
CA GLY A 70 -2.05 -0.19 40.77
C GLY A 70 -2.68 -0.94 39.59
N SER A 71 -2.02 -0.99 38.44
CA SER A 71 -1.94 -2.20 37.60
C SER A 71 -1.10 -1.96 36.33
N PRO A 72 0.24 -2.05 36.42
CA PRO A 72 1.13 -1.88 35.26
C PRO A 72 0.95 -2.94 34.16
N LYS A 73 0.30 -4.08 34.46
CA LYS A 73 0.11 -5.19 33.50
C LYS A 73 -0.84 -4.86 32.34
N LEU A 74 -1.88 -4.05 32.56
CA LEU A 74 -2.83 -3.69 31.50
C LEU A 74 -2.18 -2.80 30.43
N ASN A 75 -1.20 -1.96 30.83
CA ASN A 75 -0.49 -1.08 29.90
C ASN A 75 0.41 -1.84 28.93
N ILE A 76 0.99 -2.98 29.32
CA ILE A 76 2.00 -3.68 28.51
C ILE A 76 1.38 -4.38 27.29
N ASP A 77 0.22 -5.03 27.46
CA ASP A 77 -0.51 -5.66 26.35
C ASP A 77 -1.12 -4.62 25.40
N LEU A 78 -1.56 -3.48 25.93
CA LEU A 78 -2.14 -2.39 25.13
C LEU A 78 -1.12 -1.61 24.30
N MET A 79 0.15 -1.66 24.69
CA MET A 79 1.26 -1.04 23.98
C MET A 79 1.79 -1.92 22.83
N GLN A 80 1.26 -3.14 22.64
CA GLN A 80 1.75 -4.03 21.58
C GLN A 80 1.36 -3.48 20.20
N ASP A 81 2.38 -3.14 19.40
CA ASP A 81 2.26 -2.55 18.07
C ASP A 81 1.79 -3.59 17.05
N HIS A 82 0.48 -3.85 17.05
CA HIS A 82 -0.17 -4.57 15.97
C HIS A 82 -0.55 -3.58 14.87
N SER A 83 0.32 -3.46 13.87
CA SER A 83 0.02 -2.81 12.58
C SER A 83 0.04 -3.86 11.48
N LEU A 84 -0.90 -3.78 10.53
CA LEU A 84 -0.81 -4.51 9.28
C LEU A 84 0.46 -4.07 8.57
N SER A 85 1.35 -5.04 8.40
CA SER A 85 2.59 -4.90 7.68
C SER A 85 2.62 -5.88 6.52
N LEU A 86 3.17 -5.43 5.41
CA LEU A 86 3.50 -6.32 4.31
C LEU A 86 4.75 -7.10 4.72
N TRP A 87 4.59 -8.40 4.99
CA TRP A 87 5.68 -9.32 5.30
C TRP A 87 6.56 -8.87 6.49
N LYS A 88 6.04 -8.04 7.42
CA LYS A 88 6.80 -7.42 8.53
C LYS A 88 7.88 -6.42 8.10
N ILE A 89 8.09 -6.21 6.80
CA ILE A 89 9.15 -5.34 6.25
C ILE A 89 8.62 -3.90 6.04
N TYR A 90 7.36 -3.77 5.61
CA TYR A 90 6.74 -2.46 5.37
C TYR A 90 5.46 -2.31 6.18
N VAL A 91 5.38 -1.26 7.00
CA VAL A 91 4.12 -0.83 7.60
C VAL A 91 3.25 -0.24 6.49
N LEU A 92 1.99 -0.68 6.39
CA LEU A 92 1.05 -0.16 5.39
C LEU A 92 0.58 1.23 5.81
N GLU A 93 1.31 2.25 5.36
CA GLU A 93 1.01 3.66 5.53
C GLU A 93 0.81 4.37 4.18
N ARG A 94 0.30 5.61 4.21
CA ARG A 94 0.05 6.44 3.01
C ARG A 94 1.32 6.63 2.16
N SER A 95 2.49 6.65 2.80
CA SER A 95 3.79 6.73 2.14
C SER A 95 4.02 5.58 1.15
N LEU A 96 3.60 4.36 1.49
CA LEU A 96 3.80 3.18 0.64
C LEU A 96 3.05 3.30 -0.69
N VAL A 97 1.86 3.90 -0.69
CA VAL A 97 1.08 4.16 -1.91
C VAL A 97 1.81 5.15 -2.80
N VAL A 98 2.26 6.27 -2.22
CA VAL A 98 3.00 7.31 -2.95
C VAL A 98 4.30 6.74 -3.53
N THR A 99 5.07 5.99 -2.74
CA THR A 99 6.26 5.30 -3.22
C THR A 99 5.93 4.37 -4.37
N SER A 100 4.86 3.57 -4.26
CA SER A 100 4.50 2.61 -5.30
C SER A 100 4.09 3.27 -6.63
N LEU A 101 3.41 4.42 -6.58
CA LEU A 101 3.10 5.24 -7.76
C LEU A 101 4.35 5.88 -8.36
N GLY A 102 5.24 6.40 -7.50
CA GLY A 102 6.54 6.91 -7.91
C GLY A 102 7.37 5.83 -8.61
N THR A 103 7.41 4.61 -8.07
CA THR A 103 8.08 3.47 -8.68
C THR A 103 7.50 3.15 -10.07
N LEU A 104 6.17 3.17 -10.22
CA LEU A 104 5.51 2.96 -11.51
C LEU A 104 5.90 4.04 -12.52
N PHE A 105 5.91 5.30 -12.11
CA PHE A 105 6.27 6.42 -12.97
C PHE A 105 7.75 6.36 -13.38
N THR A 106 8.67 6.16 -12.43
CA THR A 106 10.10 6.07 -12.68
C THR A 106 10.43 4.93 -13.63
N TYR A 107 9.89 3.72 -13.39
CA TYR A 107 10.12 2.61 -14.30
C TYR A 107 9.39 2.77 -15.63
N GLY A 108 8.25 3.47 -15.67
CA GLY A 108 7.58 3.85 -16.91
C GLY A 108 8.46 4.74 -17.80
N ILE A 109 9.09 5.76 -17.22
CA ILE A 109 10.07 6.62 -17.92
C ILE A 109 11.26 5.78 -18.38
N LEU A 110 11.80 4.93 -17.50
CA LEU A 110 12.94 4.08 -17.84
C LEU A 110 12.62 3.17 -19.03
N LEU A 111 11.43 2.56 -19.04
CA LEU A 111 10.96 1.74 -20.15
C LEU A 111 10.77 2.56 -21.43
N GLY A 112 10.16 3.73 -21.35
CA GLY A 112 9.97 4.61 -22.52
C GLY A 112 11.28 5.07 -23.13
N THR A 113 12.30 5.33 -22.32
CA THR A 113 13.61 5.84 -22.76
C THR A 113 14.56 4.74 -23.24
N LEU A 114 14.56 3.54 -22.65
CA LEU A 114 15.36 2.42 -23.15
C LEU A 114 14.75 1.78 -24.40
N GLY A 115 13.42 1.82 -24.51
CA GLY A 115 12.66 1.18 -25.57
C GLY A 115 12.90 1.72 -26.97
N GLU A 116 13.36 2.96 -27.09
CA GLU A 116 13.62 3.62 -28.38
C GLU A 116 14.82 3.01 -29.13
N LYS A 117 15.68 2.25 -28.43
CA LYS A 117 16.94 1.72 -28.98
C LYS A 117 16.92 0.22 -29.33
N THR A 118 15.75 -0.44 -29.28
CA THR A 118 15.61 -1.90 -29.55
C THR A 118 14.58 -2.17 -30.65
#